data_AF-A0AA48GWK4-F1
#
_entry.id   AF-A0AA48GWK4-F1
#
_cell.length_a   1.000
_cell.length_b   1.000
_cell.length_c   1.000
_cell.angle_alpha   90.00
_cell.angle_beta   90.00
_cell.angle_gamma   90.00
#
_symmetry.space_group_name_H-M   'P 1'
#
loop_
_entity.id
_entity.type
_entity.pdbx_description
1 polymer ?
#
loop_
_entity_poly.entity_id
_entity_poly.type
_entity_poly.pdbx_seq_one_letter_code
_entity_poly.pdbx_strand_id
1 'polypeptide(L)'
;MENRDLLPSERLEQVDAVIREALLDGGSARWITALAPVLVLNIDRVNLPKLFAQFRDYGLQRRFLWLIDNEVEALREFRDERLPRKEKVLLARALAALDLFREGLPHLGLEEPNGPKDTLGPGLLSPESREEVRAGASRISNRWRILTPIQVADFRDALEESHVLNPSHRAVPPGP
;
A
#
# COMPACT_ATOMS: atom_id res chain seq x y z
N MET A 1 -0.87 3.66 25.00
CA MET A 1 0.47 4.04 25.47
C MET A 1 1.21 4.60 24.26
N GLU A 2 1.51 5.89 24.27
CA GLU A 2 1.92 6.66 23.10
C GLU A 2 3.44 6.56 22.89
N ASN A 3 3.87 6.20 21.67
CA ASN A 3 5.27 5.98 21.28
C ASN A 3 6.00 7.33 21.09
N ARG A 4 6.17 8.09 22.18
CA ARG A 4 6.70 9.47 22.16
C ARG A 4 8.22 9.57 22.27
N ASP A 5 8.91 8.50 22.64
CA ASP A 5 10.35 8.54 22.94
C ASP A 5 11.27 8.12 21.78
N LEU A 6 10.72 7.74 20.63
CA LEU A 6 11.54 7.37 19.49
C LEU A 6 12.09 8.60 18.77
N LEU A 7 13.38 8.57 18.47
CA LEU A 7 14.02 9.54 17.60
C LEU A 7 13.35 9.52 16.22
N PRO A 8 13.32 10.65 15.49
CA PRO A 8 12.72 10.70 14.16
C PRO A 8 13.22 9.61 13.21
N SER A 9 14.51 9.25 13.27
CA SER A 9 15.11 8.17 12.49
C SER A 9 14.54 6.78 12.82
N GLU A 10 14.30 6.48 14.10
CA GLU A 10 13.80 5.18 14.55
C GLU A 10 12.33 4.96 14.11
N ARG A 11 11.54 6.03 14.10
CA ARG A 11 10.16 5.98 13.58
C ARG A 11 10.11 5.71 12.08
N LEU A 12 11.09 6.25 11.33
CA LEU A 12 11.22 6.00 9.90
C LEU A 12 11.59 4.55 9.62
N GLU A 13 12.58 4.03 10.35
CA GLU A 13 12.99 2.64 10.23
C GLU A 13 11.85 1.66 10.55
N GLN A 14 10.98 2.00 11.50
CA GLN A 14 9.80 1.19 11.81
C GLN A 14 8.78 1.17 10.68
N VAL A 15 8.48 2.30 10.05
CA VAL A 15 7.52 2.34 8.92
C VAL A 15 8.10 1.60 7.71
N ASP A 16 9.38 1.82 7.39
CA ASP A 16 10.09 1.10 6.33
C ASP A 16 10.06 -0.41 6.59
N ALA A 17 10.28 -0.83 7.84
CA ALA A 17 10.22 -2.23 8.25
C ALA A 17 8.81 -2.82 8.11
N VAL A 18 7.76 -2.12 8.54
CA VAL A 18 6.38 -2.60 8.41
C VAL A 18 5.99 -2.83 6.95
N ILE A 19 6.32 -1.89 6.05
CA ILE A 19 6.06 -2.04 4.61
C ILE A 19 6.81 -3.26 4.05
N ARG A 20 8.07 -3.42 4.45
CA ARG A 20 8.91 -4.53 4.03
C ARG A 20 8.36 -5.88 4.50
N GLU A 21 8.11 -6.03 5.81
CA GLU A 21 7.64 -7.30 6.37
C GLU A 21 6.28 -7.72 5.77
N ALA A 22 5.35 -6.77 5.61
CA ALA A 22 4.04 -7.06 5.02
C ALA A 22 4.13 -7.57 3.56
N LEU A 23 5.02 -7.00 2.75
CA LEU A 23 5.21 -7.42 1.35
C LEU A 23 6.11 -8.66 1.20
N LEU A 24 7.05 -8.88 2.13
CA LEU A 24 7.90 -10.07 2.16
C LEU A 24 7.09 -11.31 2.54
N ASP A 25 6.39 -11.26 3.67
CA ASP A 25 5.54 -12.36 4.14
C ASP A 25 4.45 -12.66 3.10
N GLY A 26 3.74 -11.62 2.66
CA GLY A 26 2.76 -11.72 1.59
C GLY A 26 1.58 -12.65 1.89
N GLY A 27 1.46 -13.19 3.12
CA GLY A 27 0.47 -14.19 3.50
C GLY A 27 -0.85 -13.59 3.97
N SER A 28 -0.85 -12.31 4.37
CA SER A 28 -2.02 -11.61 4.90
C SER A 28 -2.46 -10.48 3.97
N ALA A 29 -3.57 -10.70 3.26
CA ALA A 29 -4.20 -9.65 2.45
C ALA A 29 -4.51 -8.39 3.29
N ARG A 30 -4.99 -8.60 4.52
CA ARG A 30 -5.30 -7.52 5.47
C ARG A 30 -4.07 -6.68 5.83
N TRP A 31 -2.90 -7.30 6.01
CA TRP A 31 -1.67 -6.56 6.34
C TRP A 31 -1.17 -5.77 5.14
N ILE A 32 -1.28 -6.32 3.94
CA ILE A 32 -0.90 -5.65 2.70
C ILE A 32 -1.80 -4.44 2.46
N THR A 33 -3.13 -4.58 2.57
CA THR A 33 -4.07 -3.47 2.31
C THR A 33 -4.04 -2.41 3.41
N ALA A 34 -3.70 -2.79 4.64
CA ALA A 34 -3.45 -1.84 5.73
C ALA A 34 -2.22 -0.94 5.49
N LEU A 35 -1.36 -1.26 4.50
CA LEU A 35 -0.28 -0.36 4.11
C LEU A 35 -0.81 0.96 3.53
N ALA A 36 -2.03 1.00 3.00
CA ALA A 36 -2.64 2.22 2.45
C ALA A 36 -2.74 3.35 3.47
N PRO A 37 -3.49 3.19 4.58
CA PRO A 37 -3.52 4.23 5.60
C PRO A 37 -2.14 4.48 6.22
N VAL A 38 -1.26 3.47 6.32
CA VAL A 38 0.10 3.65 6.86
C VAL A 38 0.94 4.57 5.97
N LEU A 39 0.93 4.36 4.66
CA LEU A 39 1.65 5.18 3.68
C LEU A 39 1.09 6.60 3.67
N VAL A 40 -0.23 6.78 3.63
CA VAL A 40 -0.87 8.10 3.68
C VAL A 40 -0.43 8.89 4.93
N LEU A 41 -0.44 8.26 6.10
CA LEU A 41 -0.09 8.91 7.37
C LEU A 41 1.40 9.25 7.49
N ASN A 42 2.25 8.56 6.74
CA ASN A 42 3.70 8.69 6.83
C ASN A 42 4.33 9.16 5.51
N ILE A 43 3.56 9.66 4.55
CA ILE A 43 4.10 9.95 3.21
C ILE A 43 5.25 10.97 3.24
N ASP A 44 5.15 11.99 4.09
CA ASP A 44 6.19 13.03 4.23
C ASP A 44 7.48 12.54 4.91
N ARG A 45 7.44 11.30 5.41
CA ARG A 45 8.48 10.68 6.21
C ARG A 45 9.13 9.52 5.46
N VAL A 46 8.35 8.77 4.70
CA VAL A 46 8.84 7.63 3.91
C VAL A 46 9.72 8.10 2.76
N ASN A 47 10.89 7.47 2.62
CA ASN A 47 11.76 7.67 1.47
C ASN A 47 11.47 6.59 0.42
N LEU A 48 10.56 6.88 -0.51
CA LEU A 48 10.12 5.94 -1.55
C LEU A 48 11.28 5.44 -2.45
N PRO A 49 12.23 6.29 -2.91
CA PRO A 49 13.41 5.81 -3.63
C PRO A 49 14.27 4.82 -2.84
N LYS A 50 14.49 5.07 -1.54
CA LYS A 50 15.24 4.15 -0.66
C LYS A 50 14.51 2.82 -0.52
N LEU A 51 13.20 2.84 -0.26
CA LEU A 51 12.40 1.61 -0.19
C LEU A 51 12.45 0.83 -1.49
N PHE A 52 12.29 1.51 -2.63
CA PHE A 52 12.40 0.88 -3.94
C PHE A 52 13.76 0.19 -4.14
N ALA A 53 14.86 0.86 -3.78
CA ALA A 53 16.20 0.27 -3.85
C ALA A 53 16.30 -0.99 -2.99
N GLN A 54 15.78 -0.97 -1.75
CA GLN A 54 15.76 -2.15 -0.88
C GLN A 54 14.94 -3.30 -1.48
N PHE A 55 13.73 -3.03 -1.98
CA PHE A 55 12.90 -4.06 -2.62
C PHE A 55 13.54 -4.61 -3.90
N ARG A 56 14.27 -3.78 -4.64
CA ARG A 56 15.08 -4.21 -5.78
C ARG A 56 16.19 -5.15 -5.35
N ASP A 57 16.89 -4.86 -4.26
CA ASP A 57 17.94 -5.72 -3.71
C ASP A 57 17.39 -7.08 -3.25
N TYR A 58 16.13 -7.13 -2.80
CA TYR A 58 15.42 -8.38 -2.49
C TYR A 58 14.82 -9.09 -3.71
N GLY A 59 14.88 -8.52 -4.92
CA GLY A 59 14.21 -9.05 -6.11
C GLY A 59 12.67 -8.94 -6.07
N LEU A 60 12.14 -8.09 -5.19
CA LEU A 60 10.71 -7.88 -4.94
C LEU A 60 10.22 -6.49 -5.37
N GLN A 61 10.98 -5.79 -6.20
CA GLN A 61 10.62 -4.48 -6.75
C GLN A 61 9.24 -4.48 -7.42
N ARG A 62 8.83 -5.60 -8.04
CA ARG A 62 7.51 -5.73 -8.65
C ARG A 62 6.38 -5.67 -7.62
N ARG A 63 6.54 -6.30 -6.44
CA ARG A 63 5.56 -6.22 -5.34
C ARG A 63 5.42 -4.81 -4.82
N PHE A 64 6.54 -4.11 -4.66
CA PHE A 64 6.53 -2.72 -4.23
C PHE A 64 5.83 -1.82 -5.25
N LEU A 65 6.18 -1.90 -6.54
CA LEU A 65 5.55 -1.07 -7.56
C LEU A 65 4.08 -1.42 -7.80
N TRP A 66 3.71 -2.69 -7.65
CA TRP A 66 2.31 -3.11 -7.62
C TRP A 66 1.55 -2.47 -6.46
N LEU A 67 2.12 -2.45 -5.25
CA LEU A 67 1.53 -1.77 -4.11
C LEU A 67 1.31 -0.29 -4.46
N ILE A 68 2.35 0.43 -4.89
CA ILE A 68 2.26 1.86 -5.23
C ILE A 68 1.19 2.14 -6.30
N ASP A 69 1.09 1.32 -7.35
CA ASP A 69 0.06 1.51 -8.38
C ASP A 69 -1.36 1.27 -7.84
N ASN A 70 -1.57 0.28 -6.95
CA ASN A 70 -2.88 0.07 -6.33
C ASN A 70 -3.24 1.20 -5.36
N GLU A 71 -2.28 1.68 -4.57
CA GLU A 71 -2.45 2.80 -3.64
C GLU A 71 -2.87 4.07 -4.37
N VAL A 72 -2.21 4.40 -5.47
CA VAL A 72 -2.57 5.57 -6.27
C VAL A 72 -3.98 5.44 -6.83
N GLU A 73 -4.34 4.28 -7.37
CA GLU A 73 -5.68 4.08 -7.92
C GLU A 73 -6.75 4.14 -6.81
N ALA A 74 -6.49 3.53 -5.66
CA ALA A 74 -7.37 3.58 -4.50
C ALA A 74 -7.56 5.02 -4.01
N LEU A 75 -6.50 5.82 -3.90
CA LEU A 75 -6.58 7.25 -3.53
C LEU A 75 -7.34 8.07 -4.58
N ARG A 76 -7.20 7.73 -5.86
CA ARG A 76 -7.94 8.38 -6.95
C ARG A 76 -9.42 8.01 -6.95
N GLU A 77 -9.79 6.82 -6.53
CA GLU A 77 -11.17 6.37 -6.38
C GLU A 77 -11.80 6.81 -5.05
N PHE A 78 -10.97 7.04 -4.03
CA PHE A 78 -11.43 7.38 -2.69
C PHE A 78 -12.16 8.74 -2.68
N ARG A 79 -13.42 8.71 -2.25
CA ARG A 79 -14.30 9.89 -2.18
C ARG A 79 -15.07 9.86 -0.87
N ASP A 80 -14.54 10.52 0.15
CA ASP A 80 -15.32 10.79 1.37
C ASP A 80 -15.44 12.30 1.61
N GLU A 81 -16.62 12.82 1.31
CA GLU A 81 -16.96 14.23 1.47
C GLU A 81 -17.01 14.67 2.93
N ARG A 82 -17.22 13.73 3.87
CA ARG A 82 -17.34 13.99 5.30
C ARG A 82 -15.98 14.22 5.97
N LEU A 83 -14.89 13.93 5.26
CA LEU A 83 -13.56 14.11 5.82
C LEU A 83 -13.26 15.57 6.16
N PRO A 84 -12.61 15.85 7.31
CA PRO A 84 -12.14 17.18 7.59
C PRO A 84 -11.05 17.60 6.60
N ARG A 85 -10.87 18.92 6.46
CA ARG A 85 -9.97 19.50 5.46
C ARG A 85 -8.53 18.99 5.60
N LYS A 86 -8.07 18.74 6.82
CA LYS A 86 -6.70 18.30 7.10
C LYS A 86 -6.42 16.92 6.49
N GLU A 87 -7.36 16.00 6.62
CA GLU A 87 -7.30 14.64 6.11
C GLU A 87 -7.39 14.63 4.57
N LYS A 88 -8.27 15.48 4.00
CA LYS A 88 -8.32 15.69 2.54
C LYS A 88 -6.99 16.19 1.98
N VAL A 89 -6.33 17.13 2.66
CA VAL A 89 -5.00 17.64 2.28
C VAL A 89 -3.95 16.54 2.40
N LEU A 90 -4.01 15.72 3.45
CA LEU A 90 -3.08 14.61 3.64
C LEU A 90 -3.20 13.57 2.51
N LEU A 91 -4.43 13.17 2.16
CA LEU A 91 -4.70 12.26 1.04
C LEU A 91 -4.21 12.83 -0.29
N ALA A 92 -4.49 14.10 -0.57
CA ALA A 92 -4.03 14.77 -1.78
C ALA A 92 -2.49 14.84 -1.86
N ARG A 93 -1.82 15.10 -0.73
CA ARG A 93 -0.37 15.09 -0.64
C ARG A 93 0.20 13.69 -0.86
N ALA A 94 -0.43 12.68 -0.26
CA ALA A 94 -0.04 11.28 -0.45
C ALA A 94 -0.09 10.90 -1.93
N LEU A 95 -1.21 11.19 -2.59
CA LEU A 95 -1.39 10.96 -4.02
C LEU A 95 -0.30 11.68 -4.85
N ALA A 96 -0.06 12.96 -4.58
CA ALA A 96 0.95 13.74 -5.31
C ALA A 96 2.37 13.18 -5.15
N ALA A 97 2.76 12.77 -3.95
CA ALA A 97 4.09 12.20 -3.70
C ALA A 97 4.26 10.83 -4.38
N LEU A 98 3.22 9.99 -4.36
CA LEU A 98 3.24 8.69 -5.04
C LEU A 98 3.29 8.85 -6.57
N ASP A 99 2.52 9.79 -7.13
CA ASP A 99 2.57 10.08 -8.57
C ASP A 99 3.94 10.64 -8.98
N LEU A 100 4.51 11.57 -8.22
CA LEU A 100 5.86 12.09 -8.47
C LEU A 100 6.92 10.98 -8.43
N PHE A 101 6.81 10.05 -7.48
CA PHE A 101 7.70 8.90 -7.42
C PHE A 101 7.56 8.01 -8.66
N ARG A 102 6.33 7.76 -9.12
CA ARG A 102 6.04 6.95 -10.32
C ARG A 102 6.61 7.58 -11.60
N GLU A 103 6.48 8.89 -11.74
CA GLU A 103 7.05 9.65 -12.85
C GLU A 103 8.58 9.53 -12.91
N GLY A 104 9.24 9.38 -11.75
CA GLY A 104 10.68 9.19 -11.64
C GLY A 104 11.18 7.77 -11.95
N LEU A 105 10.32 6.75 -12.00
CA LEU A 105 10.70 5.34 -12.18
C LEU A 105 11.57 5.07 -13.42
N PRO A 106 11.32 5.67 -14.61
CA PRO A 106 12.18 5.47 -15.78
C PRO A 106 13.64 5.84 -15.53
N HIS A 107 13.90 6.84 -14.67
CA HIS A 107 15.25 7.27 -14.31
C HIS A 107 15.92 6.36 -13.28
N LEU A 108 15.16 5.49 -12.61
CA LEU A 108 15.68 4.54 -11.62
C LEU A 108 16.10 3.19 -12.25
N GLY A 109 16.12 3.11 -13.58
CA GLY A 109 16.52 1.91 -14.32
C GLY A 109 15.49 0.78 -14.20
N LEU A 110 14.21 1.12 -14.09
CA LEU A 110 13.15 0.13 -14.06
C LEU A 110 13.03 -0.56 -15.43
N GLU A 111 13.35 -1.85 -15.45
CA GLU A 111 13.09 -2.70 -16.60
C GLU A 111 11.62 -3.17 -16.62
N GLU A 112 11.12 -3.44 -17.82
CA GLU A 112 9.83 -4.10 -18.03
C GLU A 112 9.77 -5.40 -17.21
N PRO A 113 8.67 -5.67 -16.47
CA PRO A 113 8.53 -6.91 -15.71
C PRO A 113 8.66 -8.15 -16.60
N ASN A 114 9.79 -8.85 -16.50
CA ASN A 114 10.02 -10.13 -17.19
C ASN A 114 10.04 -11.31 -16.19
N GLY A 115 9.73 -12.52 -16.66
CA GLY A 115 9.77 -13.76 -15.85
C GLY A 115 8.41 -14.32 -15.41
N PRO A 116 8.36 -15.33 -14.53
CA PRO A 116 7.09 -15.92 -14.07
C PRO A 116 6.24 -14.93 -13.27
N LYS A 117 4.93 -15.19 -13.17
CA LYS A 117 4.06 -14.42 -12.26
C LYS A 117 4.47 -14.71 -10.82
N ASP A 118 4.58 -13.67 -10.01
CA ASP A 118 4.81 -13.74 -8.57
C ASP A 118 3.47 -13.94 -7.85
N THR A 119 3.42 -14.83 -6.87
CA THR A 119 2.21 -15.11 -6.08
C THR A 119 2.21 -14.28 -4.81
N LEU A 120 1.15 -13.53 -4.58
CA LEU A 120 0.98 -12.68 -3.40
C LEU A 120 -0.43 -12.86 -2.84
N GLY A 121 -0.56 -13.03 -1.53
CA GLY A 121 -1.83 -13.22 -0.85
C GLY A 121 -2.18 -14.69 -0.55
N PRO A 122 -3.14 -14.90 0.36
CA PRO A 122 -3.55 -16.24 0.79
C PRO A 122 -4.34 -16.98 -0.31
N GLY A 123 -4.39 -18.31 -0.22
CA GLY A 123 -5.33 -19.13 -1.01
C GLY A 123 -4.88 -19.50 -2.43
N LEU A 124 -3.62 -19.25 -2.82
CA LEU A 124 -3.10 -19.58 -4.15
C LEU A 124 -2.49 -21.00 -4.25
N LEU A 125 -2.93 -21.93 -3.41
CA LEU A 125 -2.32 -23.26 -3.31
C LEU A 125 -2.86 -24.26 -4.34
N SER A 126 -4.13 -24.12 -4.76
CA SER A 126 -4.77 -25.03 -5.74
C SER A 126 -4.70 -24.50 -7.17
N PRO A 127 -4.66 -25.38 -8.20
CA PRO A 127 -4.80 -24.96 -9.60
C PRO A 127 -6.09 -24.17 -9.88
N GLU A 128 -7.20 -24.58 -9.28
CA GLU A 128 -8.52 -23.98 -9.46
C GLU A 128 -8.53 -22.55 -8.91
N SER A 129 -8.06 -22.36 -7.66
CA SER A 129 -7.97 -21.02 -7.06
C SER A 129 -7.03 -20.09 -7.81
N ARG A 130 -5.95 -20.62 -8.41
CA ARG A 130 -5.05 -19.82 -9.25
C ARG A 130 -5.72 -19.38 -10.55
N GLU A 131 -6.57 -20.22 -11.14
CA GLU A 131 -7.26 -19.89 -12.38
C GLU A 131 -8.35 -18.86 -12.15
N GLU A 132 -9.12 -18.98 -11.06
CA GLU A 132 -10.08 -17.96 -10.63
C GLU A 132 -9.41 -16.60 -10.42
N VAL A 133 -8.31 -16.57 -9.68
CA VAL A 133 -7.55 -15.34 -9.45
C VAL A 133 -6.94 -14.80 -10.75
N ARG A 134 -6.54 -15.68 -11.68
CA ARG A 134 -6.02 -15.26 -12.99
C ARG A 134 -7.11 -14.61 -13.83
N ALA A 135 -8.31 -15.17 -13.84
CA ALA A 135 -9.46 -14.64 -14.58
C ALA A 135 -9.92 -13.28 -14.04
N GLY A 136 -9.84 -13.08 -12.72
CA GLY A 136 -10.18 -11.82 -12.04
C GLY A 136 -9.03 -10.81 -11.92
N ALA A 137 -7.85 -11.07 -12.49
CA ALA A 137 -6.67 -10.24 -12.25
C ALA A 137 -6.83 -8.81 -12.79
N SER A 138 -6.63 -7.81 -11.92
CA SER A 138 -6.65 -6.40 -12.33
C SER A 138 -5.59 -6.06 -13.38
N ARG A 139 -5.79 -4.94 -14.08
CA ARG A 139 -4.80 -4.38 -15.00
C ARG A 139 -3.46 -4.13 -14.31
N ILE A 140 -3.47 -3.66 -13.06
CA ILE A 140 -2.27 -3.41 -12.25
C ILE A 140 -1.55 -4.73 -11.92
N SER A 141 -2.28 -5.74 -11.45
CA SER A 141 -1.72 -7.06 -11.16
C SER A 141 -1.12 -7.72 -12.41
N ASN A 142 -1.79 -7.60 -13.56
CA ASN A 142 -1.25 -8.09 -14.83
C ASN A 142 0.00 -7.34 -15.28
N ARG A 143 0.03 -6.00 -15.18
CA ARG A 143 1.20 -5.17 -15.50
C ARG A 143 2.43 -5.61 -14.73
N TRP A 144 2.29 -5.79 -13.41
CA TRP A 144 3.41 -6.16 -12.54
C TRP A 144 3.66 -7.66 -12.43
N ARG A 145 2.92 -8.47 -13.21
CA ARG A 145 2.98 -9.94 -13.20
C ARG A 145 2.78 -10.52 -11.80
N ILE A 146 1.81 -10.00 -11.06
CA ILE A 146 1.43 -10.51 -9.74
C ILE A 146 0.11 -11.27 -9.85
N LEU A 147 0.10 -12.50 -9.34
CA LEU A 147 -1.10 -13.29 -9.14
C LEU A 147 -1.53 -13.10 -7.68
N THR A 148 -2.64 -12.40 -7.49
CA THR A 148 -3.15 -12.04 -6.16
C THR A 148 -4.66 -11.82 -6.22
N PRO A 149 -5.41 -12.29 -5.20
CA PRO A 149 -6.82 -11.95 -5.07
C PRO A 149 -7.03 -10.48 -4.66
N ILE A 150 -5.99 -9.82 -4.15
CA ILE A 150 -6.06 -8.43 -3.66
C ILE A 150 -6.27 -7.48 -4.83
N GLN A 151 -7.29 -6.64 -4.72
CA GLN A 151 -7.70 -5.64 -5.71
C GLN A 151 -7.57 -4.22 -5.15
N VAL A 152 -7.65 -3.23 -6.04
CA VAL A 152 -7.68 -1.79 -5.71
C VAL A 152 -8.76 -1.48 -4.67
N ALA A 153 -9.93 -2.11 -4.80
CA ALA A 153 -11.05 -1.92 -3.88
C ALA A 153 -10.66 -2.26 -2.43
N ASP A 154 -9.83 -3.28 -2.20
CA ASP A 154 -9.44 -3.66 -0.83
C ASP A 154 -8.56 -2.59 -0.17
N PHE A 155 -7.75 -1.87 -0.94
CA PHE A 155 -6.96 -0.72 -0.45
C PHE A 155 -7.85 0.48 -0.15
N ARG A 156 -8.84 0.76 -1.02
CA ARG A 156 -9.82 1.81 -0.78
C ARG A 156 -10.63 1.54 0.48
N ASP A 157 -11.12 0.31 0.64
CA ASP A 157 -11.90 -0.09 1.81
C ASP A 157 -11.04 0.03 3.09
N ALA A 158 -9.76 -0.32 3.04
CA ALA A 158 -8.83 -0.09 4.16
C ALA A 158 -8.62 1.40 4.50
N LEU A 159 -8.66 2.30 3.51
CA LEU A 159 -8.65 3.75 3.76
C LEU A 159 -9.94 4.23 4.43
N GLU A 160 -11.09 3.69 4.04
CA GLU A 160 -12.41 4.04 4.61
C GLU A 160 -12.55 3.56 6.06
N GLU A 161 -12.10 2.34 6.34
CA GLU A 161 -12.13 1.72 7.67
C GLU A 161 -11.12 2.35 8.64
N SER A 162 -10.10 3.05 8.11
CA SER A 162 -9.08 3.69 8.93
C SER A 162 -9.69 4.78 9.81
N HIS A 163 -9.86 4.47 11.10
CA HIS A 163 -10.29 5.42 12.13
C HIS A 163 -9.36 6.63 12.30
N VAL A 164 -8.16 6.59 11.72
CA VAL A 164 -7.23 7.73 11.70
C VAL A 164 -7.60 8.73 10.61
N LEU A 165 -8.21 8.26 9.51
CA LEU A 165 -8.76 9.11 8.46
C LEU A 165 -10.23 9.45 8.74
N ASN A 166 -10.97 8.62 9.47
CA ASN A 166 -12.39 8.84 9.77
C ASN A 166 -12.64 9.17 11.25
N PRO A 167 -12.75 10.46 11.65
CA PRO A 167 -12.96 10.84 13.05
C PRO A 167 -14.37 10.51 13.58
N SER A 168 -15.30 10.10 12.72
CA SER A 168 -16.69 9.77 13.09
C SER A 168 -16.79 8.60 14.10
N HIS A 169 -15.72 7.80 14.24
CA HIS A 169 -15.63 6.72 15.25
C HIS A 169 -15.11 7.17 16.63
N ARG A 170 -14.79 8.45 16.84
CA ARG A 170 -14.37 8.98 18.15
C ARG A 170 -15.52 9.34 19.10
N ALA A 171 -16.77 9.20 18.67
CA ALA A 171 -17.95 9.55 19.46
C ALA A 171 -18.69 8.31 19.98
N VAL A 172 -18.03 7.47 20.76
CA VAL A 172 -18.75 6.64 21.74
C VAL A 172 -18.28 7.12 23.11
N PRO A 173 -19.03 8.01 23.79
CA PRO A 173 -18.75 8.30 25.18
C PRO A 173 -18.85 6.99 25.99
N PRO A 174 -18.02 6.78 27.02
CA PRO A 174 -18.25 5.68 27.94
C PRO A 174 -19.68 5.83 28.49
N GLY A 175 -20.50 4.80 28.28
CA GLY A 175 -21.85 4.74 28.83
C GLY A 175 -21.82 4.82 30.36
N PRO A 176 -22.95 5.25 30.97
CA PRO A 176 -23.03 5.58 32.40
C PRO A 176 -22.68 4.42 33.33
#